data_AF-A0A377KAB1-F1
#
_entry.id   AF-A0A377KAB1-F1
#
_cell.length_a   1.000
_cell.length_b   1.000
_cell.length_c   1.000
_cell.angle_alpha   90.00
_cell.angle_beta   90.00
_cell.angle_gamma   90.00
#
_symmetry.space_group_name_H-M   'P 1'
#
loop_
_entity.id
_entity.type
_entity.pdbx_description
1 polymer ?
#
loop_
_entity_poly.entity_id
_entity_poly.type
_entity_poly.pdbx_seq_one_letter_code
_entity_poly.pdbx_strand_id
1 'polypeptide(L)'
;MLLVQGDQPRYRLVELHRKRVANGERSVLVGLQSFAEGLDLKGDLLSQVHIHKIAFPPIDSPVVITEGEWLKSLNRYPFEVQSLPSASFNLIQQVGRLIRSHGCWGEVVIYDKRLLTKNYGKRLLDALPVFPIEQPEVPEGIVKKKEKTKSPRRRRR
;
A
#
# COMPACT_ATOMS: atom_id res chain seq x y z
N MET A 1 6.11 -14.45 -14.08
CA MET A 1 4.79 -14.27 -14.73
C MET A 1 3.91 -13.40 -13.83
N LEU A 2 3.11 -12.51 -14.43
CA LEU A 2 2.12 -11.69 -13.72
C LEU A 2 0.78 -12.43 -13.71
N LEU A 3 0.17 -12.56 -12.54
CA LEU A 3 -1.11 -13.24 -12.31
C LEU A 3 -2.08 -12.21 -11.74
N VAL A 4 -3.07 -11.79 -12.53
CA VAL A 4 -3.93 -10.65 -12.21
C VAL A 4 -5.33 -11.12 -11.77
N GLN A 5 -5.84 -10.53 -10.68
CA GLN A 5 -7.22 -10.73 -10.24
C GLN A 5 -8.19 -10.34 -11.36
N GLY A 6 -9.08 -11.26 -11.71
CA GLY A 6 -10.06 -11.09 -12.80
C GLY A 6 -9.79 -12.01 -13.99
N ASP A 7 -8.52 -12.36 -14.25
CA ASP A 7 -8.16 -13.24 -15.37
C ASP A 7 -8.60 -14.68 -15.14
N GLN A 8 -8.56 -15.14 -13.88
CA GLN A 8 -8.98 -16.47 -13.45
C GLN A 8 -9.59 -16.42 -12.05
N PRO A 9 -10.34 -17.47 -11.66
CA PRO A 9 -10.78 -17.64 -10.28
C PRO A 9 -9.61 -17.56 -9.30
N ARG A 10 -9.82 -16.91 -8.15
CA ARG A 10 -8.79 -16.66 -7.13
C ARG A 10 -8.00 -17.92 -6.76
N TYR A 11 -8.68 -19.04 -6.53
CA TYR A 11 -8.03 -20.29 -6.13
C TYR A 11 -7.01 -20.77 -7.18
N ARG A 12 -7.32 -20.58 -8.47
CA ARG A 12 -6.48 -21.03 -9.58
C ARG A 12 -5.25 -20.15 -9.75
N LEU A 13 -5.38 -18.84 -9.53
CA LEU A 13 -4.23 -17.92 -9.50
C LEU A 13 -3.25 -18.30 -8.39
N VAL A 14 -3.77 -18.63 -7.20
CA VAL A 14 -2.95 -19.06 -6.05
C VAL A 14 -2.28 -20.41 -6.31
N GLU A 15 -3.01 -21.37 -6.87
CA GLU A 15 -2.47 -22.68 -7.24
C GLU A 15 -1.35 -22.56 -8.27
N LEU A 16 -1.58 -21.79 -9.35
CA LEU A 16 -0.58 -21.51 -10.37
C LEU A 16 0.64 -20.81 -9.78
N HIS A 17 0.43 -19.85 -8.88
CA HIS A 17 1.52 -19.19 -8.17
C HIS A 17 2.38 -20.18 -7.39
N ARG A 18 1.77 -21.05 -6.58
CA ARG A 18 2.48 -22.10 -5.83
C ARG A 18 3.26 -23.04 -6.74
N LYS A 19 2.65 -23.51 -7.83
CA LYS A 19 3.31 -24.40 -8.80
C LYS A 19 4.54 -23.76 -9.42
N ARG A 20 4.46 -22.48 -9.81
CA ARG A 20 5.59 -21.75 -10.40
C ARG A 20 6.73 -21.57 -9.41
N VAL A 21 6.43 -21.14 -8.18
CA VAL A 21 7.44 -20.96 -7.14
C VAL A 21 8.12 -22.28 -6.79
N ALA A 22 7.35 -23.38 -6.70
CA ALA A 22 7.91 -24.72 -6.46
C ALA A 22 8.85 -25.19 -7.59
N ASN A 23 8.64 -24.71 -8.83
CA ASN A 23 9.52 -24.97 -9.97
C ASN A 23 10.73 -24.01 -10.02
N GLY A 24 10.93 -23.15 -9.02
CA GLY A 24 12.00 -22.14 -9.02
C GLY A 24 11.72 -20.95 -9.95
N GLU A 25 10.49 -20.80 -10.42
CA GLU A 25 10.11 -19.73 -11.35
C GLU A 25 9.54 -18.51 -10.61
N ARG A 26 9.82 -17.32 -11.14
CA ARG A 26 9.26 -16.06 -10.62
C ARG A 26 7.76 -15.95 -10.90
N SER A 27 6.99 -15.60 -9.88
CA SER A 27 5.54 -15.43 -9.96
C SER A 27 5.07 -14.25 -9.13
N VAL A 28 4.20 -13.41 -9.69
CA VAL A 28 3.69 -12.19 -9.05
C VAL A 28 2.18 -12.21 -9.07
N LEU A 29 1.55 -12.08 -7.90
CA LEU A 29 0.10 -11.94 -7.75
C LEU A 29 -0.26 -10.45 -7.66
N VAL A 30 -1.19 -10.00 -8.51
CA VAL A 30 -1.67 -8.61 -8.52
C VAL A 30 -3.18 -8.60 -8.35
N GLY A 31 -3.66 -7.77 -7.44
CA GLY A 31 -5.08 -7.61 -7.19
C GLY A 31 -5.38 -6.48 -6.21
N LEU A 32 -6.66 -6.27 -5.97
CA LEU A 32 -7.16 -5.36 -4.94
C LEU A 32 -6.95 -5.97 -3.54
N GLN A 33 -7.18 -5.18 -2.50
CA GLN A 33 -7.03 -5.63 -1.11
C GLN A 33 -7.82 -6.92 -0.81
N SER A 34 -9.02 -7.06 -1.37
CA SER A 34 -9.89 -8.23 -1.24
C SER A 34 -9.28 -9.52 -1.79
N PHE A 35 -8.36 -9.43 -2.76
CA PHE A 35 -7.66 -10.60 -3.29
C PHE A 35 -6.79 -11.26 -2.23
N ALA A 36 -6.13 -10.44 -1.42
CA ALA A 36 -5.21 -10.92 -0.41
C ALA A 36 -5.96 -11.48 0.82
N GLU A 37 -7.20 -11.10 1.08
CA GLU A 37 -7.97 -11.58 2.25
C GLU A 37 -8.03 -13.12 2.32
N GLY A 38 -7.65 -13.68 3.47
CA GLY A 38 -7.59 -15.13 3.69
C GLY A 38 -6.45 -15.86 2.97
N LEU A 39 -5.56 -15.15 2.26
CA LEU A 39 -4.43 -15.76 1.56
C LEU A 39 -3.33 -16.20 2.54
N ASP A 40 -3.08 -17.50 2.65
CA ASP A 40 -1.94 -18.08 3.37
C ASP A 40 -0.80 -18.44 2.40
N LEU A 41 0.21 -17.57 2.36
CA LEU A 41 1.48 -17.76 1.66
C LEU A 41 2.59 -17.56 2.71
N LYS A 42 3.57 -18.46 2.72
CA LYS A 42 4.67 -18.52 3.69
C LYS A 42 5.97 -18.88 2.97
N GLY A 43 7.09 -18.43 3.54
CA GLY A 43 8.42 -18.66 2.98
C GLY A 43 8.53 -18.11 1.56
N ASP A 44 9.10 -18.89 0.65
CA ASP A 44 9.39 -18.49 -0.73
C ASP A 44 8.15 -18.11 -1.55
N LEU A 45 6.96 -18.48 -1.09
CA LEU A 45 5.68 -18.08 -1.71
C LEU A 45 5.36 -16.59 -1.53
N LEU A 46 5.98 -15.90 -0.57
CA LEU A 46 5.79 -14.46 -0.38
C LEU A 46 7.07 -13.83 0.16
N SER A 47 7.96 -13.47 -0.76
CA SER A 47 9.21 -12.76 -0.45
C SER A 47 9.07 -11.24 -0.53
N GLN A 48 8.09 -10.72 -1.28
CA GLN A 48 7.92 -9.28 -1.46
C GLN A 48 6.45 -8.86 -1.42
N VAL A 49 6.18 -7.74 -0.74
CA VAL A 49 4.87 -7.08 -0.70
C VAL A 49 4.99 -5.69 -1.31
N HIS A 50 4.25 -5.45 -2.38
CA HIS A 50 4.24 -4.17 -3.11
C HIS A 50 2.98 -3.38 -2.79
N ILE A 51 3.13 -2.22 -2.15
CA ILE A 51 2.02 -1.34 -1.80
C ILE A 51 2.08 -0.09 -2.67
N HIS A 52 1.28 -0.06 -3.72
CA HIS A 52 1.26 1.06 -4.67
C HIS A 52 0.79 2.38 -4.05
N LYS A 53 -0.18 2.31 -3.13
CA LYS A 53 -0.75 3.47 -2.48
C LYS A 53 -1.40 3.07 -1.16
N ILE A 54 -1.30 3.94 -0.17
CA ILE A 54 -1.95 3.74 1.13
C ILE A 54 -3.45 3.97 0.95
N ALA A 55 -4.23 2.95 1.30
CA ALA A 55 -5.68 3.00 1.32
C ALA A 55 -6.16 3.82 2.52
N PHE A 56 -7.00 4.80 2.25
CA PHE A 56 -7.75 5.55 3.26
C PHE A 56 -9.22 5.18 3.13
N PRO A 57 -10.02 5.33 4.21
CA PRO A 57 -11.45 5.08 4.14
C PRO A 57 -12.13 5.87 3.00
N PRO A 58 -13.12 5.27 2.33
CA PRO A 58 -13.92 5.97 1.32
C PRO A 58 -14.64 7.15 1.97
N ILE A 59 -14.58 8.31 1.31
CA ILE A 59 -15.18 9.56 1.81
C ILE A 59 -16.71 9.53 1.69
N ASP A 60 -17.24 8.67 0.82
CA ASP A 60 -18.66 8.47 0.51
C ASP A 60 -19.33 7.40 1.38
N SER A 61 -18.60 6.75 2.30
CA SER A 61 -19.20 5.79 3.23
C SER A 61 -20.11 6.51 4.23
N PRO A 62 -21.41 6.16 4.33
CA PRO A 62 -22.33 6.80 5.27
C PRO A 62 -21.84 6.74 6.71
N VAL A 63 -21.26 5.59 7.10
CA VAL A 63 -20.69 5.38 8.44
C VAL A 63 -19.54 6.36 8.68
N VAL A 64 -18.65 6.51 7.68
CA VAL A 64 -17.50 7.42 7.80
C VAL A 64 -17.95 8.87 7.90
N ILE A 65 -18.96 9.26 7.13
CA ILE A 65 -19.52 10.62 7.14
C ILE A 65 -20.15 10.93 8.50
N THR A 66 -21.04 10.06 9.00
CA THR A 66 -21.74 10.27 10.27
C THR A 66 -20.77 10.34 11.45
N GLU A 67 -19.80 9.42 11.52
CA GLU A 67 -18.76 9.46 12.55
C GLU A 67 -17.90 10.73 12.43
N GLY A 68 -17.59 11.15 11.20
CA GLY A 68 -16.84 12.38 10.95
C GLY A 68 -17.59 13.65 11.36
N GLU A 69 -18.90 13.72 11.17
CA GLU A 69 -19.74 14.84 11.62
C GLU A 69 -19.81 14.91 13.14
N TRP A 70 -19.96 13.75 13.80
CA TRP A 70 -19.92 13.65 15.26
C TRP A 70 -18.56 14.06 15.83
N LEU A 71 -17.45 13.64 15.23
CA LEU A 71 -16.11 14.07 15.65
C LEU A 71 -15.92 15.60 15.48
N LYS A 72 -16.46 16.18 14.42
CA LYS A 72 -16.43 17.65 14.23
C LYS A 72 -17.23 18.39 15.31
N SER A 73 -18.37 17.87 15.73
CA SER A 73 -19.17 18.49 16.81
C SER A 73 -18.45 18.48 18.17
N LEU A 74 -17.48 17.57 18.34
CA LEU A 74 -16.56 17.50 19.49
C LEU A 74 -15.26 18.31 19.30
N ASN A 75 -15.19 19.18 18.30
CA ASN A 75 -13.98 19.93 17.92
C ASN A 75 -12.76 19.02 17.68
N ARG A 76 -12.96 17.83 17.12
CA ARG A 76 -11.89 16.92 16.69
C ARG A 76 -11.71 16.94 15.19
N TYR A 77 -10.54 16.53 14.72
CA TYR A 77 -10.23 16.39 13.30
C TYR A 77 -10.48 14.94 12.85
N PRO A 78 -11.53 14.64 12.05
CA PRO A 78 -11.88 13.27 11.69
C PRO A 78 -10.75 12.52 10.99
N PHE A 79 -9.97 13.21 10.16
CA PHE A 79 -8.82 12.60 9.49
C PHE A 79 -7.81 12.01 10.49
N GLU A 80 -7.51 12.74 11.56
CA GLU A 80 -6.52 12.36 12.58
C GLU A 80 -7.02 11.24 13.49
N VAL A 81 -8.33 11.26 13.82
CA VAL A 81 -8.93 10.38 14.82
C VAL A 81 -9.50 9.10 14.20
N GLN A 82 -9.90 9.14 12.93
CA GLN A 82 -10.62 8.05 12.27
C GLN A 82 -9.88 7.57 11.01
N SER A 83 -9.64 8.45 10.05
CA SER A 83 -9.09 8.04 8.74
C SER A 83 -7.64 7.54 8.84
N LEU A 84 -6.81 8.23 9.62
CA LEU A 84 -5.40 7.90 9.78
C LEU A 84 -5.21 6.58 10.56
N PRO A 85 -5.90 6.33 11.70
CA PRO A 85 -5.85 5.02 12.36
C PRO A 85 -6.34 3.88 11.46
N SER A 86 -7.41 4.08 10.69
CA SER A 86 -7.90 3.07 9.75
C SER A 86 -6.88 2.76 8.65
N ALA A 87 -6.22 3.79 8.08
CA ALA A 87 -5.14 3.61 7.12
C ALA A 87 -3.93 2.88 7.73
N SER A 88 -3.58 3.23 8.97
CA SER A 88 -2.50 2.57 9.74
C SER A 88 -2.78 1.09 9.95
N PHE A 89 -3.99 0.75 10.41
CA PHE A 89 -4.41 -0.64 10.60
C PHE A 89 -4.32 -1.44 9.29
N ASN A 90 -4.87 -0.90 8.19
CA ASN A 90 -4.76 -1.54 6.88
C ASN A 90 -3.31 -1.73 6.42
N LEU A 91 -2.43 -0.78 6.70
CA LEU A 91 -1.02 -0.87 6.36
C LEU A 91 -0.33 -1.99 7.16
N ILE A 92 -0.56 -2.04 8.49
CA ILE A 92 -0.05 -3.10 9.36
C ILE A 92 -0.53 -4.47 8.87
N GLN A 93 -1.81 -4.60 8.51
CA GLN A 93 -2.35 -5.87 8.00
C GLN A 93 -1.74 -6.29 6.66
N GLN A 94 -1.43 -5.35 5.77
CA GLN A 94 -0.73 -5.65 4.51
C GLN A 94 0.69 -6.12 4.76
N VAL A 95 1.40 -5.45 5.65
CA VAL A 95 2.80 -5.78 6.01
C VAL A 95 2.90 -7.09 6.80
N GLY A 96 1.96 -7.35 7.71
CA GLY A 96 1.87 -8.58 8.49
C GLY A 96 1.64 -9.84 7.65
N ARG A 97 1.35 -9.70 6.35
CA ARG A 97 1.35 -10.85 5.42
C ARG A 97 2.73 -11.46 5.25
N LEU A 98 3.76 -10.62 5.30
CA LEU A 98 5.15 -11.02 5.16
C LEU A 98 5.68 -11.66 6.45
N ILE A 99 5.34 -11.09 7.61
CA ILE A 99 5.78 -11.57 8.92
C ILE A 99 4.74 -12.55 9.50
N ARG A 100 4.86 -13.84 9.16
CA ARG A 100 3.99 -14.90 9.72
C ARG A 100 4.69 -15.93 10.60
N SER A 101 6.00 -16.02 10.54
CA SER A 101 6.79 -16.92 11.38
C SER A 101 8.18 -16.33 11.63
N HIS A 102 8.91 -16.90 12.59
CA HIS A 102 10.24 -16.42 12.98
C HIS A 102 11.28 -16.54 11.86
N GLY A 103 11.07 -17.45 10.90
CA GLY A 103 11.96 -17.66 9.75
C GLY A 103 11.54 -16.91 8.49
N CYS A 104 10.49 -16.10 8.54
CA CYS A 104 10.07 -15.29 7.40
C CYS A 104 11.10 -14.18 7.15
N TRP A 105 11.53 -14.05 5.90
CA TRP A 105 12.31 -12.93 5.41
C TRP A 105 11.63 -12.35 4.17
N GLY A 106 11.92 -11.09 3.87
CA GLY A 106 11.45 -10.44 2.66
C GLY A 106 11.41 -8.93 2.76
N GLU A 107 10.83 -8.31 1.75
CA GLU A 107 10.83 -6.85 1.60
C GLU A 107 9.40 -6.31 1.43
N VAL A 108 9.15 -5.15 2.03
CA VAL A 108 7.94 -4.36 1.76
C VAL A 108 8.35 -3.12 0.99
N VAL A 109 7.82 -2.98 -0.22
CA VAL A 109 8.09 -1.83 -1.08
C VAL A 109 6.83 -0.97 -1.16
N ILE A 110 6.90 0.24 -0.61
CA ILE A 110 5.78 1.20 -0.61
C ILE A 110 6.08 2.35 -1.57
N TYR A 111 5.23 2.52 -2.59
CA TYR A 111 5.42 3.53 -3.64
C TYR A 111 4.79 4.90 -3.31
N ASP A 112 4.27 5.06 -2.09
CA ASP A 112 3.51 6.24 -1.67
C ASP A 112 4.38 7.32 -1.01
N LYS A 113 4.71 8.36 -1.77
CA LYS A 113 5.49 9.51 -1.29
C LYS A 113 4.87 10.24 -0.10
N ARG A 114 3.59 10.02 0.22
CA ARG A 114 2.93 10.64 1.38
C ARG A 114 3.57 10.22 2.70
N LEU A 115 4.20 9.04 2.76
CA LEU A 115 4.95 8.59 3.95
C LEU A 115 6.10 9.53 4.31
N LEU A 116 6.72 10.15 3.31
CA LEU A 116 7.87 11.03 3.49
C LEU A 116 7.48 12.50 3.51
N THR A 117 6.46 12.88 2.73
CA THR A 117 6.12 14.29 2.48
C THR A 117 5.04 14.85 3.41
N LYS A 118 4.23 13.99 4.07
CA LYS A 118 3.14 14.42 4.94
C LYS A 118 3.51 14.17 6.39
N ASN A 119 3.07 15.07 7.28
CA ASN A 119 3.35 14.98 8.72
C ASN A 119 2.84 13.67 9.34
N TYR A 120 1.69 13.16 8.87
CA TYR A 120 1.16 11.89 9.33
C TYR A 120 1.94 10.66 8.82
N GLY A 121 2.78 10.82 7.80
CA GLY A 121 3.54 9.74 7.19
C GLY A 121 4.48 9.07 8.20
N LYS A 122 5.14 9.88 9.03
CA LYS A 122 5.96 9.39 10.15
C LYS A 122 5.16 8.50 11.10
N ARG A 123 3.94 8.90 11.46
CA ARG A 123 3.07 8.12 12.35
C ARG A 123 2.66 6.78 11.75
N LEU A 124 2.50 6.71 10.43
CA LEU A 124 2.21 5.44 9.73
C LEU A 124 3.44 4.52 9.73
N LEU A 125 4.64 5.07 9.55
CA LEU A 125 5.89 4.30 9.63
C LEU A 125 6.17 3.82 11.06
N ASP A 126 5.98 4.68 12.06
CA ASP A 126 6.20 4.37 13.47
C ASP A 126 5.23 3.29 13.99
N ALA A 127 4.09 3.09 13.32
CA ALA A 127 3.12 2.05 13.66
C ALA A 127 3.44 0.67 13.05
N LEU A 128 4.38 0.61 12.11
CA LEU A 128 4.84 -0.66 11.53
C LEU A 128 5.72 -1.42 12.53
N PRO A 129 5.84 -2.74 12.37
CA PRO A 129 6.92 -3.51 13.00
C PRO A 129 8.29 -2.88 12.74
N VAL A 130 9.27 -3.21 13.59
CA VAL A 130 10.62 -2.65 13.47
C VAL A 130 11.28 -3.17 12.19
N PHE A 131 11.29 -2.34 11.15
CA PHE A 131 11.98 -2.59 9.89
C PHE A 131 13.12 -1.60 9.71
N PRO A 132 14.25 -2.01 9.10
CA PRO A 132 15.14 -1.05 8.46
C PRO A 132 14.39 -0.38 7.31
N ILE A 133 14.29 0.95 7.35
CA ILE A 133 13.62 1.73 6.30
C ILE A 133 14.69 2.34 5.41
N GLU A 134 14.68 1.97 4.13
CA GLU A 134 15.61 2.48 3.14
C GLU A 134 14.86 3.28 2.05
N GLN A 135 15.52 4.27 1.49
CA GLN A 135 15.03 5.06 0.36
C GLN A 135 16.02 4.90 -0.81
N PRO A 136 15.89 3.82 -1.61
CA PRO A 136 16.76 3.63 -2.75
C PRO A 136 16.50 4.71 -3.80
N GLU A 137 17.55 5.09 -4.52
CA GLU A 137 17.42 5.99 -5.66
C GLU A 137 16.54 5.35 -6.74
N VAL A 138 15.79 6.19 -7.46
CA VAL A 138 14.97 5.71 -8.56
C VAL A 138 15.91 5.24 -9.68
N PRO A 139 15.78 4.00 -10.19
CA PRO A 139 16.62 3.51 -11.27
C PRO A 139 16.59 4.46 -12.48
N GLU A 140 17.76 4.71 -13.06
CA GLU A 140 17.92 5.52 -14.27
C GLU A 140 17.08 4.91 -15.41
N GLY A 141 16.00 5.59 -15.80
CA GLY A 141 15.08 5.14 -16.88
C GLY A 141 13.59 5.40 -16.64
N ILE A 142 13.15 5.63 -15.40
CA ILE A 142 11.73 5.86 -15.06
C ILE A 142 11.36 7.35 -14.98
N VAL A 143 12.34 8.25 -14.86
CA VAL A 143 12.09 9.68 -14.66
C VAL A 143 11.89 10.40 -15.99
N LYS A 144 10.64 10.48 -16.48
CA LYS A 144 10.25 11.58 -17.38
C LYS A 144 10.29 12.88 -16.57
N LYS A 145 11.39 13.63 -16.72
CA LYS A 145 11.56 14.98 -16.19
C LYS A 145 10.37 15.83 -16.67
N LYS A 146 9.43 16.16 -15.77
CA LYS A 146 8.38 17.14 -16.10
C LYS A 146 9.07 18.47 -16.35
N GLU A 147 9.19 18.85 -17.63
CA GLU A 147 9.55 20.21 -18.00
C GLU A 147 8.52 21.15 -17.38
N LYS A 148 9.00 22.08 -16.55
CA LYS A 148 8.19 23.18 -16.02
C LYS A 148 7.88 24.12 -17.18
N THR A 149 6.74 23.96 -17.84
CA THR A 149 6.23 24.97 -18.77
C THR A 149 5.95 26.24 -17.98
N LYS A 150 6.84 27.24 -18.09
CA LYS A 150 6.60 28.59 -17.61
C LYS A 150 5.43 29.17 -18.41
N SER A 151 4.26 29.31 -17.80
CA SER A 151 3.16 30.07 -18.38
C SER A 151 3.54 31.56 -18.43
N PRO A 152 3.38 32.25 -19.58
CA PRO A 152 3.70 33.66 -19.67
C PRO A 152 2.73 34.48 -18.80
N ARG A 153 3.29 35.31 -17.92
CA ARG A 153 2.55 36.30 -17.12
C ARG A 153 1.74 37.19 -18.07
N ARG A 154 0.41 37.10 -18.00
CA ARG A 154 -0.52 38.07 -18.62
C ARG A 154 -0.18 39.47 -18.10
N ARG A 155 0.38 40.33 -18.95
CA ARG A 155 0.44 41.77 -18.73
C ARG A 155 -0.99 42.30 -18.69
N ARG A 156 -1.44 42.79 -17.53
CA ARG A 156 -2.61 43.66 -17.44
C ARG A 156 -2.23 45.01 -18.05
N ARG A 157 -3.00 45.46 -19.04
CA ARG A 157 -3.15 46.88 -19.39
C ARG A 157 -4.43 47.36 -18.75
#